data_AF-A0A0S8H168-F1
#
_entry.id   AF-A0A0S8H168-F1
#
_cell.length_a   1.000
_cell.length_b   1.000
_cell.length_c   1.000
_cell.angle_alpha   90.00
_cell.angle_beta   90.00
_cell.angle_gamma   90.00
#
_symmetry.space_group_name_H-M   'P 1'
#
loop_
_entity.id
_entity.type
_entity.pdbx_description
1 polymer ?
#
loop_
_entity_poly.entity_id
_entity_poly.type
_entity_poly.pdbx_seq_one_letter_code
_entity_poly.pdbx_strand_id
1 'polypeptide(L)'
;MRIALICHNRGWADPAEPFRAVAAGLRRLGHEVKVVAPAQGRPWSRRPDAAFLWNGIHGPWAEPRRHLAEAGKPVFIMERGFFDRGNYTQIDHAGFNHTASWACELTRPAPEGGWERFLRLCPGFSGRGHFRGLNRRPGYVLVLLQVPADAQLQEAELHHPGPLVQAVEAAAPNSLEIRVRAHPLSLWECGTLGRAQMIDGTLEQAIAAAKFCVTINSNAGNEALARGCPVLCLGPALYAAAGAARRTTLAELWRAIAEMEAGWQPEQTIARNYLAWLAARQWSRDELAAAWPLEAVLKRAPP
;
A
#
# COMPACT_ATOMS: atom_id res chain seq x y z
N MET A 1 5.11 -29.52 2.47
CA MET A 1 6.05 -28.71 1.66
C MET A 1 7.19 -28.23 2.54
N ARG A 2 8.37 -28.00 1.95
CA ARG A 2 9.50 -27.28 2.54
C ARG A 2 9.41 -25.82 2.12
N ILE A 3 9.20 -24.91 3.07
CA ILE A 3 8.92 -23.49 2.80
C ILE A 3 10.02 -22.61 3.37
N ALA A 4 10.72 -21.89 2.50
CA ALA A 4 11.69 -20.88 2.91
C ALA A 4 10.95 -19.62 3.38
N LEU A 5 11.25 -19.13 4.58
CA LEU A 5 10.89 -17.77 5.00
C LEU A 5 12.15 -16.91 4.96
N ILE A 6 12.21 -15.99 4.00
CA ILE A 6 13.42 -15.22 3.70
C ILE A 6 13.25 -13.80 4.25
N CYS A 7 14.08 -13.44 5.23
CA CYS A 7 14.03 -12.16 5.91
C CYS A 7 15.38 -11.77 6.51
N HIS A 8 15.67 -10.48 6.70
CA HIS A 8 16.89 -10.06 7.38
C HIS A 8 16.90 -10.49 8.86
N ASN A 9 18.09 -10.81 9.42
CA ASN A 9 18.25 -11.23 10.82
C ASN A 9 17.62 -10.25 11.82
N ARG A 10 17.78 -8.94 11.59
CA ARG A 10 17.16 -7.89 12.44
C ARG A 10 15.63 -7.99 12.41
N GLY A 11 15.04 -8.17 11.22
CA GLY A 11 13.59 -8.35 11.08
C GLY A 11 13.10 -9.62 11.77
N TRP A 12 13.85 -10.72 11.71
CA TRP A 12 13.47 -11.95 12.44
C TRP A 12 13.54 -11.79 13.97
N ALA A 13 14.53 -11.04 14.45
CA ALA A 13 14.72 -10.78 15.87
C ALA A 13 13.61 -9.88 16.45
N ASP A 14 13.06 -8.98 15.65
CA ASP A 14 11.99 -8.08 16.03
C ASP A 14 10.64 -8.83 16.17
N PRO A 15 10.05 -8.92 17.37
CA PRO A 15 8.76 -9.57 17.57
C PRO A 15 7.58 -8.79 16.97
N ALA A 16 7.78 -7.52 16.61
CA ALA A 16 6.77 -6.73 15.91
C ALA A 16 6.66 -7.12 14.42
N GLU A 17 7.67 -7.75 13.85
CA GLU A 17 7.64 -8.19 12.46
C GLU A 17 6.85 -9.51 12.29
N PRO A 18 6.22 -9.76 11.14
CA PRO A 18 5.25 -10.85 10.98
C PRO A 18 5.87 -12.23 10.84
N PHE A 19 7.19 -12.32 10.68
CA PHE A 19 7.87 -13.55 10.31
C PHE A 19 7.59 -14.73 11.24
N ARG A 20 7.59 -14.49 12.55
CA ARG A 20 7.32 -15.54 13.54
C ARG A 20 5.90 -16.07 13.45
N ALA A 21 4.94 -15.17 13.24
CA ALA A 21 3.54 -15.53 13.04
C ALA A 21 3.34 -16.34 11.75
N VAL A 22 3.94 -15.90 10.64
CA VAL A 22 3.91 -16.64 9.37
C VAL A 22 4.53 -18.03 9.53
N ALA A 23 5.72 -18.13 10.15
CA ALA A 23 6.37 -19.41 10.39
C ALA A 23 5.53 -20.34 11.29
N ALA A 24 4.90 -19.80 12.33
CA ALA A 24 4.01 -20.57 13.21
C ALA A 24 2.77 -21.09 12.46
N GLY A 25 2.13 -20.23 11.67
CA GLY A 25 0.97 -20.61 10.88
C GLY A 25 1.29 -21.66 9.81
N LEU A 26 2.38 -21.49 9.07
CA LEU A 26 2.82 -22.49 8.07
C LEU A 26 3.15 -23.84 8.72
N ARG A 27 3.79 -23.85 9.90
CA ARG A 27 4.05 -25.09 10.65
C ARG A 27 2.75 -25.74 11.14
N ARG A 28 1.77 -24.94 11.56
CA ARG A 28 0.44 -25.43 11.94
C ARG A 28 -0.30 -26.11 10.78
N LEU A 29 -0.05 -25.69 9.53
CA LEU A 29 -0.52 -26.38 8.31
C LEU A 29 0.30 -27.64 7.96
N GLY A 30 1.22 -28.08 8.83
CA GLY A 30 2.04 -29.28 8.61
C GLY A 30 3.20 -29.08 7.64
N HIS A 31 3.64 -27.84 7.40
CA HIS A 31 4.80 -27.57 6.54
C HIS A 31 6.11 -27.50 7.31
N GLU A 32 7.21 -27.93 6.68
CA GLU A 32 8.56 -27.73 7.20
C GLU A 32 9.01 -26.31 6.85
N VAL A 33 9.27 -25.47 7.86
CA VAL A 33 9.62 -24.06 7.66
C VAL A 33 11.01 -23.76 8.18
N LYS A 34 11.88 -23.25 7.31
CA LYS A 34 13.18 -22.68 7.68
C LYS A 34 13.22 -21.19 7.39
N VAL A 35 13.76 -20.47 8.36
CA VAL A 35 14.01 -19.03 8.27
C VAL A 35 15.42 -18.82 7.78
N VAL A 36 15.59 -17.92 6.82
CA VAL A 36 16.86 -17.67 6.16
C VAL A 36 17.13 -16.19 6.10
N ALA A 37 18.25 -15.78 6.67
CA ALA A 37 18.83 -14.49 6.33
C ALA A 37 19.65 -14.57 5.05
N PRO A 38 19.71 -13.49 4.25
CA PRO A 38 20.35 -13.54 2.93
C PRO A 38 21.84 -13.90 3.05
N ALA A 39 22.51 -13.42 4.10
CA ALA A 39 23.90 -13.71 4.38
C ALA A 39 24.18 -15.17 4.79
N GLN A 40 23.14 -15.95 5.14
CA GLN A 40 23.28 -17.34 5.62
C GLN A 40 23.21 -18.37 4.48
N GLY A 41 23.05 -17.93 3.22
CA GLY A 41 23.05 -18.81 2.06
C GLY A 41 21.74 -19.60 1.89
N ARG A 42 21.84 -20.86 1.44
CA ARG A 42 20.67 -21.67 1.08
C ARG A 42 20.08 -22.38 2.33
N PRO A 43 18.74 -22.36 2.54
CA PRO A 43 18.11 -23.03 3.70
C PRO A 43 18.26 -24.56 3.74
N TRP A 44 18.39 -25.17 2.56
CA TRP A 44 18.45 -26.62 2.38
C TRP A 44 19.48 -26.95 1.30
N SER A 45 19.98 -28.20 1.33
CA SER A 45 20.80 -28.78 0.26
C SER A 45 20.03 -28.90 -1.06
N ARG A 46 18.70 -29.03 -0.99
CA ARG A 46 17.76 -29.02 -2.12
C ARG A 46 16.96 -27.71 -2.12
N ARG A 47 16.47 -27.28 -3.28
CA ARG A 47 15.60 -26.08 -3.35
C ARG A 47 14.31 -26.26 -2.53
N PRO A 48 13.76 -25.19 -1.93
CA PRO A 48 12.46 -25.24 -1.27
C PRO A 48 11.33 -25.48 -2.28
N ASP A 49 10.18 -25.94 -1.78
CA ASP A 49 8.98 -26.13 -2.59
C ASP A 49 8.21 -24.80 -2.76
N ALA A 50 8.34 -23.87 -1.82
CA ALA A 50 7.80 -22.51 -1.88
C ALA A 50 8.67 -21.53 -1.07
N ALA A 51 8.53 -20.23 -1.30
CA ALA A 51 9.21 -19.21 -0.49
C ALA A 51 8.33 -18.00 -0.17
N PHE A 52 8.52 -17.41 1.02
CA PHE A 52 7.92 -16.16 1.46
C PHE A 52 9.03 -15.12 1.65
N LEU A 53 8.91 -13.96 0.98
CA LEU A 53 9.94 -12.92 0.92
C LEU A 53 9.37 -11.58 1.37
N TRP A 54 10.06 -10.88 2.26
CA TRP A 54 9.72 -9.51 2.63
C TRP A 54 10.18 -8.52 1.57
N ASN A 55 9.27 -7.67 1.08
CA ASN A 55 9.57 -6.67 0.05
C ASN A 55 10.32 -7.27 -1.17
N GLY A 56 9.89 -8.46 -1.57
CA GLY A 56 10.65 -9.35 -2.48
C GLY A 56 10.63 -8.95 -3.96
N ILE A 57 10.01 -7.83 -4.32
CA ILE A 57 9.91 -7.41 -5.73
C ILE A 57 11.21 -6.77 -6.21
N HIS A 58 11.90 -6.01 -5.34
CA HIS A 58 13.10 -5.26 -5.71
C HIS A 58 14.25 -5.51 -4.73
N GLY A 59 15.41 -4.93 -5.04
CA GLY A 59 16.60 -5.00 -4.21
C GLY A 59 17.20 -6.42 -4.12
N PRO A 60 17.81 -6.80 -2.99
CA PRO A 60 18.57 -8.05 -2.86
C PRO A 60 17.70 -9.32 -2.99
N TRP A 61 16.38 -9.16 -3.03
CA TRP A 61 15.42 -10.26 -3.09
C TRP A 61 14.91 -10.57 -4.50
N ALA A 62 15.13 -9.66 -5.45
CA ALA A 62 14.66 -9.83 -6.83
C ALA A 62 15.30 -11.04 -7.52
N GLU A 63 16.60 -11.26 -7.32
CA GLU A 63 17.31 -12.39 -7.92
C GLU A 63 16.89 -13.74 -7.29
N PRO A 64 16.86 -13.91 -5.96
CA PRO A 64 16.28 -15.10 -5.33
C PRO A 64 14.85 -15.40 -5.78
N ARG A 65 13.99 -14.38 -5.89
CA ARG A 65 12.63 -14.50 -6.43
C ARG A 65 12.66 -15.03 -7.85
N ARG A 66 13.45 -14.42 -8.74
CA ARG A 66 13.56 -14.82 -10.15
C ARG A 66 13.99 -16.28 -10.29
N HIS A 67 15.03 -16.71 -9.56
CA HIS A 67 15.52 -18.09 -9.61
C HIS A 67 14.53 -19.14 -9.09
N LEU A 68 13.65 -18.76 -8.15
CA LEU A 68 12.57 -19.63 -7.68
C LEU A 68 11.43 -19.68 -8.71
N ALA A 69 11.05 -18.53 -9.28
CA ALA A 69 10.02 -18.45 -10.30
C ALA A 69 10.41 -19.24 -11.58
N GLU A 70 11.65 -19.08 -12.07
CA GLU A 70 12.20 -19.85 -13.20
C GLU A 70 12.19 -21.38 -12.96
N ALA A 71 12.18 -21.80 -11.69
CA ALA A 71 12.12 -23.19 -11.30
C ALA A 71 10.69 -23.69 -11.05
N GLY A 72 9.67 -22.92 -11.42
CA GLY A 72 8.27 -23.22 -11.15
C GLY A 72 7.98 -23.39 -9.66
N LYS A 73 8.63 -22.57 -8.81
CA LYS A 73 8.37 -22.56 -7.36
C LYS A 73 7.55 -21.33 -6.99
N PRO A 74 6.41 -21.50 -6.30
CA PRO A 74 5.62 -20.37 -5.85
C PRO A 74 6.42 -19.49 -4.88
N VAL A 75 6.38 -18.19 -5.15
CA VAL A 75 6.99 -17.15 -4.32
C VAL A 75 5.87 -16.24 -3.82
N PHE A 76 5.82 -16.02 -2.52
CA PHE A 76 4.88 -15.14 -1.86
C PHE A 76 5.61 -13.89 -1.37
N ILE A 77 5.11 -12.74 -1.77
CA ILE A 77 5.62 -11.44 -1.37
C ILE A 77 4.84 -10.98 -0.16
N MET A 78 5.57 -10.66 0.91
CA MET A 78 5.03 -10.06 2.12
C MET A 78 5.38 -8.58 2.16
N GLU A 79 4.44 -7.76 2.59
CA GLU A 79 4.61 -6.33 2.82
C GLU A 79 3.73 -5.90 4.00
N ARG A 80 4.01 -4.73 4.58
CA ARG A 80 3.11 -4.13 5.57
C ARG A 80 1.70 -3.98 5.01
N GLY A 81 0.72 -4.07 5.91
CA GLY A 81 -0.68 -3.85 5.58
C GLY A 81 -0.94 -2.46 5.01
N PHE A 82 -2.15 -2.25 4.53
CA PHE A 82 -2.68 -0.97 4.06
C PHE A 82 -3.09 -0.05 5.22
N PHE A 83 -3.74 -0.62 6.23
CA PHE A 83 -4.15 0.08 7.45
C PHE A 83 -3.44 -0.51 8.66
N ASP A 84 -3.13 0.35 9.64
CA ASP A 84 -2.38 -0.04 10.84
C ASP A 84 -1.13 -0.87 10.47
N ARG A 85 -0.29 -0.27 9.63
CA ARG A 85 0.81 -0.92 8.91
C ARG A 85 1.84 -1.60 9.83
N GLY A 86 1.86 -1.26 11.12
CA GLY A 86 2.74 -1.89 12.12
C GLY A 86 2.19 -3.20 12.68
N ASN A 87 0.89 -3.47 12.52
CA ASN A 87 0.23 -4.65 13.08
C ASN A 87 -0.32 -5.61 12.03
N TYR A 88 -0.45 -5.15 10.78
CA TYR A 88 -1.00 -5.93 9.68
C TYR A 88 0.02 -6.17 8.58
N THR A 89 -0.15 -7.29 7.88
CA THR A 89 0.71 -7.73 6.77
C THR A 89 -0.17 -8.19 5.62
N GLN A 90 0.21 -7.81 4.40
CA GLN A 90 -0.35 -8.36 3.17
C GLN A 90 0.59 -9.43 2.62
N ILE A 91 0.01 -10.45 1.98
CA ILE A 91 0.74 -11.55 1.37
C ILE A 91 0.08 -11.90 0.04
N ASP A 92 0.87 -11.93 -1.03
CA ASP A 92 0.38 -12.21 -2.38
C ASP A 92 1.49 -12.82 -3.25
N HIS A 93 1.14 -13.67 -4.21
CA HIS A 93 2.13 -14.39 -5.03
C HIS A 93 2.62 -13.58 -6.24
N ALA A 94 1.85 -12.58 -6.71
CA ALA A 94 2.23 -11.76 -7.86
C ALA A 94 3.00 -10.52 -7.40
N GLY A 95 2.57 -9.88 -6.32
CA GLY A 95 3.22 -8.69 -5.78
C GLY A 95 2.34 -7.89 -4.83
N PHE A 96 2.63 -6.61 -4.67
CA PHE A 96 1.86 -5.70 -3.81
C PHE A 96 1.49 -4.43 -4.57
N ASN A 97 0.58 -3.63 -3.99
CA ASN A 97 -0.02 -2.48 -4.67
C ASN A 97 -0.58 -2.90 -6.05
N HIS A 98 -0.35 -2.14 -7.13
CA HIS A 98 -0.94 -2.40 -8.44
C HIS A 98 -0.46 -3.71 -9.10
N THR A 99 0.58 -4.35 -8.57
CA THR A 99 1.09 -5.66 -9.04
C THR A 99 0.49 -6.86 -8.33
N ALA A 100 -0.39 -6.63 -7.34
CA ALA A 100 -1.03 -7.71 -6.60
C ALA A 100 -1.94 -8.56 -7.51
N SER A 101 -1.97 -9.88 -7.29
CA SER A 101 -2.70 -10.83 -8.14
C SER A 101 -4.20 -10.55 -8.26
N TRP A 102 -4.75 -9.83 -7.28
CA TRP A 102 -6.16 -9.48 -7.18
C TRP A 102 -6.47 -8.04 -7.61
N ALA A 103 -5.50 -7.28 -8.12
CA ALA A 103 -5.71 -5.90 -8.56
C ALA A 103 -6.80 -5.79 -9.65
N CYS A 104 -6.90 -6.79 -10.53
CA CYS A 104 -7.92 -6.86 -11.58
C CYS A 104 -9.33 -7.23 -11.05
N GLU A 105 -9.44 -7.67 -9.80
CA GLU A 105 -10.71 -8.06 -9.17
C GLU A 105 -11.41 -6.88 -8.46
N LEU A 106 -10.76 -5.73 -8.37
CA LEU A 106 -11.19 -4.60 -7.53
C LEU A 106 -12.55 -3.98 -7.91
N THR A 107 -13.00 -4.18 -9.14
CA THR A 107 -14.32 -3.75 -9.61
C THR A 107 -15.43 -4.75 -9.27
N ARG A 108 -15.07 -5.96 -8.83
CA ARG A 108 -16.01 -6.98 -8.33
C ARG A 108 -16.34 -6.71 -6.86
N PRO A 109 -17.49 -7.24 -6.36
CA PRO A 109 -17.80 -7.19 -4.95
C PRO A 109 -16.64 -7.72 -4.09
N ALA A 110 -16.31 -6.97 -3.05
CA ALA A 110 -15.28 -7.36 -2.09
C ALA A 110 -15.64 -8.69 -1.39
N PRO A 111 -14.63 -9.42 -0.88
CA PRO A 111 -14.87 -10.63 -0.11
C PRO A 111 -15.83 -10.39 1.06
N GLU A 112 -16.65 -11.39 1.34
CA GLU A 112 -17.59 -11.37 2.46
C GLU A 112 -16.88 -11.02 3.78
N GLY A 113 -17.50 -10.19 4.61
CA GLY A 113 -16.91 -9.73 5.87
C GLY A 113 -15.84 -8.64 5.70
N GLY A 114 -15.46 -8.28 4.47
CA GLY A 114 -14.41 -7.29 4.19
C GLY A 114 -14.73 -5.90 4.73
N TRP A 115 -15.99 -5.47 4.64
CA TRP A 115 -16.41 -4.16 5.15
C TRP A 115 -16.44 -4.11 6.68
N GLU A 116 -16.97 -5.14 7.33
CA GLU A 116 -16.99 -5.28 8.79
C GLU A 116 -15.56 -5.32 9.33
N ARG A 117 -14.66 -5.99 8.60
CA ARG A 117 -13.23 -6.01 8.90
C ARG A 117 -12.61 -4.62 8.76
N PHE A 118 -12.91 -3.88 7.69
CA PHE A 118 -12.45 -2.50 7.53
C PHE A 118 -12.87 -1.63 8.72
N LEU A 119 -14.12 -1.72 9.17
CA LEU A 119 -14.61 -0.97 10.33
C LEU A 119 -13.85 -1.31 11.62
N ARG A 120 -13.44 -2.57 11.81
CA ARG A 120 -12.62 -2.99 12.97
C ARG A 120 -11.15 -2.57 12.90
N LEU A 121 -10.59 -2.45 11.70
CA LEU A 121 -9.20 -2.04 11.46
C LEU A 121 -8.98 -0.55 11.66
N CYS A 122 -10.05 0.23 11.52
CA CYS A 122 -10.03 1.67 11.58
C CYS A 122 -10.78 2.21 12.82
N PRO A 123 -10.59 1.68 14.06
CA PRO A 123 -11.30 2.17 15.22
C PRO A 123 -10.74 3.52 15.67
N GLY A 124 -9.48 3.86 15.39
CA GLY A 124 -8.92 5.20 15.65
C GLY A 124 -9.51 6.30 14.77
N PHE A 125 -10.24 5.95 13.71
CA PHE A 125 -11.04 6.90 12.95
C PHE A 125 -12.31 7.29 13.75
N SER A 126 -12.69 6.53 14.79
CA SER A 126 -13.95 6.68 15.56
C SER A 126 -14.04 7.87 16.51
N GLY A 127 -13.14 8.84 16.47
CA GLY A 127 -13.42 10.18 16.98
C GLY A 127 -14.50 10.87 16.13
N ARG A 128 -15.77 10.49 16.30
CA ARG A 128 -16.89 10.83 15.40
C ARG A 128 -16.71 10.39 13.92
N GLY A 129 -15.66 9.64 13.55
CA GLY A 129 -15.27 9.37 12.15
C GLY A 129 -15.41 7.91 11.71
N HIS A 130 -16.64 7.46 11.47
CA HIS A 130 -16.82 6.42 10.45
C HIS A 130 -16.38 6.97 9.08
N PHE A 131 -16.12 6.12 8.08
CA PHE A 131 -16.10 6.58 6.68
C PHE A 131 -17.39 7.40 6.46
N ARG A 132 -17.27 8.74 6.40
CA ARG A 132 -18.43 9.65 6.37
C ARG A 132 -19.02 9.81 4.97
N GLY A 133 -18.59 8.94 4.06
CA GLY A 133 -18.68 9.19 2.63
C GLY A 133 -17.65 10.22 2.17
N LEU A 134 -17.38 10.18 0.88
CA LEU A 134 -16.72 11.25 0.14
C LEU A 134 -17.72 12.38 -0.06
N ASN A 135 -17.51 13.50 0.61
CA ASN A 135 -18.31 14.69 0.40
C ASN A 135 -17.41 15.80 -0.14
N ARG A 136 -18.01 16.81 -0.78
CA ARG A 136 -17.28 18.03 -1.12
C ARG A 136 -16.76 18.67 0.17
N ARG A 137 -15.47 19.02 0.18
CA ARG A 137 -14.77 19.58 1.35
C ARG A 137 -14.25 20.98 1.01
N PRO A 138 -14.27 21.94 1.95
CA PRO A 138 -13.42 23.12 1.85
C PRO A 138 -11.96 22.74 2.18
N GLY A 139 -11.03 23.68 2.00
CA GLY A 139 -9.63 23.52 2.42
C GLY A 139 -8.64 23.49 1.26
N TYR A 140 -7.44 23.01 1.56
CA TYR A 140 -6.28 23.00 0.67
C TYR A 140 -6.17 21.70 -0.14
N VAL A 141 -5.38 21.72 -1.21
CA VAL A 141 -4.86 20.49 -1.81
C VAL A 141 -3.68 19.98 -0.98
N LEU A 142 -3.72 18.72 -0.59
CA LEU A 142 -2.66 18.08 0.19
C LEU A 142 -1.81 17.18 -0.72
N VAL A 143 -0.54 17.56 -0.92
CA VAL A 143 0.43 16.73 -1.63
C VAL A 143 1.09 15.76 -0.65
N LEU A 144 0.91 14.46 -0.90
CA LEU A 144 1.42 13.37 -0.06
C LEU A 144 2.70 12.80 -0.68
N LEU A 145 3.85 13.11 -0.06
CA LEU A 145 5.16 12.65 -0.53
C LEU A 145 5.47 11.21 -0.06
N GLN A 146 6.37 10.57 -0.78
CA GLN A 146 6.87 9.21 -0.52
C GLN A 146 8.38 9.24 -0.27
N VAL A 147 8.96 8.09 0.07
CA VAL A 147 10.42 7.96 0.20
C VAL A 147 11.04 8.03 -1.20
N PRO A 148 12.14 8.78 -1.41
CA PRO A 148 12.92 8.69 -2.65
C PRO A 148 13.36 7.25 -2.94
N ALA A 149 13.34 6.84 -4.21
CA ALA A 149 13.65 5.47 -4.63
C ALA A 149 12.75 4.38 -4.02
N ASP A 150 11.54 4.74 -3.55
CA ASP A 150 10.50 3.76 -3.25
C ASP A 150 10.27 2.88 -4.48
N ALA A 151 10.32 1.56 -4.29
CA ALA A 151 10.05 0.53 -5.27
C ALA A 151 8.76 0.80 -6.08
N GLN A 152 7.74 1.36 -5.43
CA GLN A 152 6.46 1.66 -6.05
C GLN A 152 6.56 2.72 -7.16
N LEU A 153 7.63 3.51 -7.18
CA LEU A 153 7.81 4.58 -8.17
C LEU A 153 8.38 4.10 -9.51
N GLN A 154 8.83 2.85 -9.62
CA GLN A 154 9.52 2.35 -10.83
C GLN A 154 8.66 2.38 -12.11
N GLU A 155 7.34 2.26 -11.98
CA GLU A 155 6.38 2.27 -13.09
C GLU A 155 5.59 3.59 -13.20
N ALA A 156 5.93 4.58 -12.38
CA ALA A 156 5.29 5.89 -12.40
C ALA A 156 6.04 6.85 -13.34
N GLU A 157 5.35 7.82 -13.93
CA GLU A 157 6.00 8.90 -14.70
C GLU A 157 6.98 9.71 -13.82
N LEU A 158 6.67 9.82 -12.52
CA LEU A 158 7.53 10.44 -11.53
C LEU A 158 8.24 9.39 -10.68
N HIS A 159 9.55 9.30 -10.85
CA HIS A 159 10.42 8.36 -10.11
C HIS A 159 10.96 8.97 -8.81
N HIS A 160 10.68 10.25 -8.57
CA HIS A 160 11.07 10.98 -7.38
C HIS A 160 9.91 11.86 -6.90
N PRO A 161 9.66 11.96 -5.59
CA PRO A 161 8.56 12.77 -5.04
C PRO A 161 8.72 14.29 -5.21
N GLY A 162 9.95 14.81 -5.36
CA GLY A 162 10.24 16.25 -5.51
C GLY A 162 9.50 16.93 -6.67
N PRO A 163 9.67 16.43 -7.90
CA PRO A 163 8.95 16.95 -9.07
C PRO A 163 7.42 17.00 -8.95
N LEU A 164 6.80 16.17 -8.09
CA LEU A 164 5.35 16.22 -7.89
C LEU A 164 4.90 17.58 -7.35
N VAL A 165 5.63 18.15 -6.39
CA VAL A 165 5.25 19.41 -5.75
C VAL A 165 5.27 20.55 -6.77
N GLN A 166 6.34 20.64 -7.55
CA GLN A 166 6.49 21.65 -8.61
C GLN A 166 5.42 21.50 -9.68
N ALA A 167 5.10 20.26 -10.08
CA ALA A 167 4.04 19.99 -11.04
C ALA A 167 2.67 20.44 -10.52
N VAL A 168 2.37 20.19 -9.24
CA VAL A 168 1.12 20.64 -8.61
C VAL A 168 1.07 22.17 -8.50
N GLU A 169 2.17 22.84 -8.14
CA GLU A 169 2.23 24.32 -8.09
C GLU A 169 1.99 24.96 -9.46
N ALA A 170 2.56 24.38 -10.52
CA ALA A 170 2.38 24.86 -11.88
C ALA A 170 0.96 24.61 -12.42
N ALA A 171 0.34 23.50 -12.02
CA ALA A 171 -0.96 23.07 -12.53
C ALA A 171 -2.16 23.63 -11.75
N ALA A 172 -2.00 23.93 -10.47
CA ALA A 172 -3.10 24.39 -9.61
C ALA A 172 -3.40 25.88 -9.82
N PRO A 173 -4.69 26.29 -9.81
CA PRO A 173 -5.05 27.70 -9.89
C PRO A 173 -4.53 28.47 -8.66
N ASN A 174 -4.27 29.77 -8.83
CA ASN A 174 -3.67 30.61 -7.78
C ASN A 174 -4.53 30.72 -6.50
N SER A 175 -5.84 30.52 -6.61
CA SER A 175 -6.77 30.51 -5.48
C SER A 175 -6.68 29.24 -4.62
N LEU A 176 -6.07 28.17 -5.14
CA LEU A 176 -5.97 26.91 -4.43
C LEU A 176 -4.71 26.88 -3.56
N GLU A 177 -4.91 26.81 -2.26
CA GLU A 177 -3.86 26.63 -1.26
C GLU A 177 -3.25 25.22 -1.39
N ILE A 178 -1.91 25.13 -1.40
CA ILE A 178 -1.16 23.89 -1.56
C ILE A 178 -0.39 23.60 -0.28
N ARG A 179 -0.70 22.49 0.38
CA ARG A 179 0.04 21.98 1.53
C ARG A 179 0.76 20.70 1.18
N VAL A 180 1.95 20.51 1.73
CA VAL A 180 2.80 19.35 1.43
C VAL A 180 3.14 18.63 2.72
N ARG A 181 2.94 17.31 2.73
CA ARG A 181 3.34 16.45 3.83
C ARG A 181 4.49 15.55 3.39
N ALA A 182 5.67 15.78 4.00
CA ALA A 182 6.81 14.88 3.85
C ALA A 182 6.51 13.47 4.41
N HIS A 183 7.21 12.48 3.87
CA HIS A 183 7.15 11.12 4.42
C HIS A 183 7.92 11.09 5.77
N PRO A 184 7.40 10.45 6.84
CA PRO A 184 8.04 10.48 8.16
C PRO A 184 9.44 9.84 8.20
N LEU A 185 9.75 8.93 7.27
CA LEU A 185 11.07 8.31 7.12
C LEU A 185 12.05 9.10 6.23
N SER A 186 11.62 10.22 5.66
CA SER A 186 12.47 11.02 4.78
C SER A 186 12.25 12.50 5.08
N LEU A 187 13.17 13.09 5.84
CA LEU A 187 13.15 14.51 6.26
C LEU A 187 13.77 15.42 5.19
N TRP A 188 13.48 15.17 3.91
CA TRP A 188 14.00 15.99 2.82
C TRP A 188 13.02 17.13 2.51
N GLU A 189 13.59 18.29 2.21
CA GLU A 189 12.85 19.44 1.70
C GLU A 189 12.66 19.25 0.20
N CYS A 190 11.42 19.33 -0.26
CA CYS A 190 11.12 19.34 -1.68
C CYS A 190 11.35 20.75 -2.25
N GLY A 191 11.95 20.84 -3.43
CA GLY A 191 12.02 22.12 -4.16
C GLY A 191 10.61 22.61 -4.45
N THR A 192 10.23 23.75 -3.86
CA THR A 192 8.98 24.48 -4.13
C THR A 192 9.27 25.68 -5.04
N LEU A 193 8.27 26.06 -5.84
CA LEU A 193 8.22 27.31 -6.61
C LEU A 193 7.70 28.50 -5.77
N GLY A 194 7.58 28.33 -4.45
CA GLY A 194 7.20 29.35 -3.48
C GLY A 194 5.69 29.41 -3.15
N ARG A 195 4.86 28.55 -3.75
CA ARG A 195 3.42 28.49 -3.47
C ARG A 195 3.04 27.40 -2.47
N ALA A 196 3.77 26.29 -2.49
CA ALA A 196 3.50 25.12 -1.65
C ALA A 196 4.11 25.31 -0.26
N GLN A 197 3.31 25.04 0.79
CA GLN A 197 3.77 25.12 2.17
C GLN A 197 3.90 23.73 2.78
N MET A 198 5.09 23.39 3.26
CA MET A 198 5.33 22.21 4.08
C MET A 198 4.54 22.32 5.39
N ILE A 199 3.89 21.23 5.80
CA ILE A 199 3.15 21.17 7.06
C ILE A 199 3.63 20.01 7.94
N ASP A 200 3.63 20.28 9.25
CA ASP A 200 3.89 19.31 10.30
C ASP A 200 2.60 18.63 10.78
N GLY A 201 2.74 17.79 11.82
CA GLY A 201 1.63 17.11 12.45
C GLY A 201 1.34 15.72 11.88
N THR A 202 0.23 15.15 12.33
CA THR A 202 -0.17 13.80 11.92
C THR A 202 -0.78 13.79 10.53
N LEU A 203 -0.65 12.66 9.81
CA LEU A 203 -1.31 12.47 8.51
C LEU A 203 -2.83 12.65 8.63
N GLU A 204 -3.41 12.22 9.74
CA GLU A 204 -4.84 12.38 10.03
C GLU A 204 -5.27 13.85 10.06
N GLN A 205 -4.56 14.69 10.81
CA GLN A 205 -4.85 16.12 10.90
C GLN A 205 -4.74 16.81 9.54
N ALA A 206 -3.72 16.44 8.75
CA ALA A 206 -3.53 16.97 7.40
C ALA A 206 -4.71 16.57 6.48
N ILE A 207 -5.11 15.30 6.48
CA ILE A 207 -6.24 14.82 5.65
C ILE A 207 -7.58 15.43 6.10
N ALA A 208 -7.78 15.64 7.40
CA ALA A 208 -9.02 16.19 7.94
C ALA A 208 -9.33 17.59 7.38
N ALA A 209 -8.31 18.42 7.19
CA ALA A 209 -8.43 19.77 6.65
C ALA A 209 -8.25 19.86 5.12
N ALA A 210 -7.87 18.76 4.46
CA ALA A 210 -7.68 18.73 3.01
C ALA A 210 -9.03 18.71 2.25
N LYS A 211 -9.07 19.45 1.15
CA LYS A 211 -10.14 19.38 0.14
C LYS A 211 -10.03 18.09 -0.66
N PHE A 212 -8.84 17.78 -1.15
CA PHE A 212 -8.45 16.50 -1.78
C PHE A 212 -6.94 16.28 -1.63
N CYS A 213 -6.49 15.04 -1.85
CA CYS A 213 -5.08 14.69 -1.82
C CYS A 213 -4.52 14.44 -3.23
N VAL A 214 -3.26 14.79 -3.45
CA VAL A 214 -2.48 14.44 -4.64
C VAL A 214 -1.30 13.59 -4.23
N THR A 215 -1.05 12.49 -4.94
CA THR A 215 0.11 11.63 -4.70
C THR A 215 0.57 10.93 -5.98
N ILE A 216 1.72 10.27 -5.95
CA ILE A 216 2.11 9.36 -7.05
C ILE A 216 1.32 8.07 -6.88
N ASN A 217 1.66 7.26 -5.88
CA ASN A 217 0.94 6.03 -5.55
C ASN A 217 1.05 5.63 -4.06
N SER A 218 1.14 6.63 -3.18
CA SER A 218 1.37 6.43 -1.75
C SER A 218 0.25 5.65 -1.06
N ASN A 219 0.62 4.78 -0.12
CA ASN A 219 -0.34 4.17 0.81
C ASN A 219 -1.14 5.22 1.61
N ALA A 220 -0.60 6.43 1.80
CA ALA A 220 -1.33 7.52 2.43
C ALA A 220 -2.61 7.91 1.64
N GLY A 221 -2.69 7.59 0.34
CA GLY A 221 -3.93 7.70 -0.44
C GLY A 221 -5.04 6.77 0.06
N ASN A 222 -4.70 5.56 0.54
CA ASN A 222 -5.68 4.64 1.14
C ASN A 222 -6.27 5.23 2.42
N GLU A 223 -5.41 5.85 3.23
CA GLU A 223 -5.82 6.54 4.45
C GLU A 223 -6.67 7.79 4.19
N ALA A 224 -6.40 8.51 3.09
CA ALA A 224 -7.21 9.63 2.64
C ALA A 224 -8.62 9.18 2.24
N LEU A 225 -8.73 8.13 1.43
CA LEU A 225 -10.01 7.54 1.02
C LEU A 225 -10.80 7.01 2.22
N ALA A 226 -10.15 6.33 3.16
CA ALA A 226 -10.77 5.86 4.40
C ALA A 226 -11.37 6.99 5.25
N ARG A 227 -10.81 8.22 5.15
CA ARG A 227 -11.30 9.44 5.82
C ARG A 227 -12.28 10.26 4.95
N GLY A 228 -12.69 9.74 3.80
CA GLY A 228 -13.59 10.44 2.88
C GLY A 228 -12.95 11.67 2.22
N CYS A 229 -11.63 11.66 2.02
CA CYS A 229 -10.92 12.66 1.24
C CYS A 229 -10.64 12.11 -0.17
N PRO A 230 -11.14 12.74 -1.25
CA PRO A 230 -10.86 12.32 -2.62
C PRO A 230 -9.35 12.33 -2.93
N VAL A 231 -8.92 11.41 -3.80
CA VAL A 231 -7.51 11.26 -4.18
C VAL A 231 -7.35 11.43 -5.68
N LEU A 232 -6.35 12.22 -6.07
CA LEU A 232 -5.77 12.32 -7.42
C LEU A 232 -4.39 11.65 -7.41
N CYS A 233 -4.13 10.78 -8.39
CA CYS A 233 -2.86 10.05 -8.46
C CYS A 233 -2.24 10.02 -9.86
N LEU A 234 -0.90 10.06 -9.89
CA LEU A 234 -0.12 10.05 -11.13
C LEU A 234 0.49 8.67 -11.45
N GLY A 235 0.69 7.84 -10.42
CA GLY A 235 1.27 6.51 -10.57
C GLY A 235 0.22 5.40 -10.68
N PRO A 236 0.63 4.19 -11.11
CA PRO A 236 -0.15 2.99 -10.92
C PRO A 236 -0.43 2.76 -9.43
N ALA A 237 -1.70 2.57 -9.07
CA ALA A 237 -2.14 2.34 -7.70
C ALA A 237 -3.42 1.50 -7.67
N LEU A 238 -3.62 0.71 -6.61
CA LEU A 238 -4.83 -0.10 -6.45
C LEU A 238 -6.12 0.75 -6.44
N TYR A 239 -6.14 1.88 -5.75
CA TYR A 239 -7.32 2.75 -5.74
C TYR A 239 -7.64 3.33 -7.13
N ALA A 240 -6.63 3.50 -7.99
CA ALA A 240 -6.82 3.96 -9.35
C ALA A 240 -7.42 2.85 -10.22
N ALA A 241 -6.91 1.62 -10.07
CA ALA A 241 -7.43 0.44 -10.74
C ALA A 241 -8.88 0.12 -10.31
N ALA A 242 -9.24 0.41 -9.05
CA ALA A 242 -10.60 0.26 -8.54
C ALA A 242 -11.58 1.34 -9.02
N GLY A 243 -11.09 2.44 -9.63
CA GLY A 243 -11.90 3.64 -9.85
C GLY A 243 -12.23 4.41 -8.56
N ALA A 244 -11.57 4.11 -7.45
CA ALA A 244 -11.73 4.78 -6.15
C ALA A 244 -10.85 6.05 -6.02
N ALA A 245 -10.09 6.42 -7.06
CA ALA A 245 -9.35 7.66 -7.15
C ALA A 245 -9.25 8.11 -8.61
N ARG A 246 -9.00 9.40 -8.84
CA ARG A 246 -8.78 9.93 -10.18
C ARG A 246 -7.34 9.63 -10.56
N ARG A 247 -7.13 8.89 -11.65
CA ARG A 247 -5.81 8.78 -12.28
C ARG A 247 -5.61 9.93 -13.27
N THR A 248 -4.40 10.48 -13.33
CA THR A 248 -3.95 11.47 -14.31
C THR A 248 -2.50 11.21 -14.74
N THR A 249 -2.04 11.95 -15.74
CA THR A 249 -0.62 12.11 -16.13
C THR A 249 -0.14 13.51 -15.78
N LEU A 250 1.16 13.80 -15.90
CA LEU A 250 1.68 15.17 -15.78
C LEU A 250 1.07 16.11 -16.83
N ALA A 251 0.91 15.64 -18.07
CA ALA A 251 0.37 16.43 -19.17
C ALA A 251 -1.07 16.90 -18.91
N GLU A 252 -1.86 16.11 -18.18
CA GLU A 252 -3.27 16.39 -17.88
C GLU A 252 -3.50 16.92 -16.45
N LEU A 253 -2.44 17.11 -15.66
CA LEU A 253 -2.54 17.41 -14.24
C LEU A 253 -3.36 18.67 -13.95
N TRP A 254 -3.21 19.73 -14.75
CA TRP A 254 -3.96 20.98 -14.60
C TRP A 254 -5.47 20.75 -14.73
N ARG A 255 -5.89 19.95 -15.72
CA ARG A 255 -7.30 19.62 -15.95
C ARG A 255 -7.82 18.76 -14.80
N ALA A 256 -7.04 17.77 -14.38
CA ALA A 256 -7.44 16.89 -13.29
C ALA A 256 -7.58 17.67 -11.97
N ILE A 257 -6.67 18.60 -11.66
CA ILE A 257 -6.79 19.47 -10.47
C ILE A 257 -8.06 20.33 -10.55
N ALA A 258 -8.38 20.89 -11.72
CA ALA A 258 -9.61 21.65 -11.90
C ALA A 258 -10.87 20.78 -11.68
N GLU A 259 -10.88 19.54 -12.17
CA GLU A 259 -11.95 18.56 -11.92
C GLU A 259 -12.10 18.26 -10.40
N MET A 260 -10.99 18.02 -9.70
CA MET A 260 -10.99 17.80 -8.25
C MET A 260 -11.52 19.02 -7.49
N GLU A 261 -11.11 20.23 -7.88
CA GLU A 261 -11.57 21.47 -7.26
C GLU A 261 -13.07 21.73 -7.48
N ALA A 262 -13.58 21.38 -8.67
CA ALA A 262 -15.00 21.42 -9.01
C ALA A 262 -15.82 20.38 -8.22
N GLY A 263 -15.18 19.47 -7.50
CA GLY A 263 -15.81 18.50 -6.61
C GLY A 263 -15.87 17.09 -7.17
N TRP A 264 -14.99 16.73 -8.10
CA TRP A 264 -14.84 15.33 -8.50
C TRP A 264 -14.58 14.45 -7.27
N GLN A 265 -15.27 13.32 -7.21
CA GLN A 265 -15.08 12.27 -6.23
C GLN A 265 -15.61 10.96 -6.83
N PRO A 266 -15.06 9.79 -6.44
CA PRO A 266 -15.60 8.53 -6.91
C PRO A 266 -16.95 8.24 -6.24
N GLU A 267 -17.70 7.30 -6.80
CA GLU A 267 -18.93 6.81 -6.16
C GLU A 267 -18.64 6.18 -4.80
N GLN A 268 -19.53 6.39 -3.83
CA GLN A 268 -19.37 5.86 -2.47
C GLN A 268 -19.27 4.35 -2.44
N THR A 269 -20.08 3.68 -3.26
CA THR A 269 -20.10 2.23 -3.42
C THR A 269 -18.74 1.70 -3.87
N ILE A 270 -18.12 2.36 -4.86
CA ILE A 270 -16.78 2.02 -5.36
C ILE A 270 -15.73 2.19 -4.25
N ALA A 271 -15.73 3.34 -3.58
CA ALA A 271 -14.77 3.61 -2.49
C ALA A 271 -14.92 2.61 -1.33
N ARG A 272 -16.15 2.29 -0.93
CA ARG A 272 -16.42 1.30 0.13
C ARG A 272 -15.99 -0.10 -0.29
N ASN A 273 -16.30 -0.51 -1.51
CA ASN A 273 -15.88 -1.80 -2.06
C ASN A 273 -14.35 -1.92 -2.07
N TYR A 274 -13.66 -0.88 -2.52
CA TYR A 274 -12.21 -0.82 -2.51
C TYR A 274 -11.61 -0.98 -1.10
N LEU A 275 -12.11 -0.22 -0.13
CA LEU A 275 -11.63 -0.29 1.27
C LEU A 275 -11.89 -1.67 1.90
N ALA A 276 -13.01 -2.32 1.56
CA ALA A 276 -13.32 -3.68 1.98
C ALA A 276 -12.34 -4.71 1.38
N TRP A 277 -11.97 -4.56 0.09
CA TRP A 277 -10.93 -5.37 -0.54
C TRP A 277 -9.59 -5.25 0.18
N LEU A 278 -9.14 -4.03 0.50
CA LEU A 278 -7.90 -3.81 1.24
C LEU A 278 -7.91 -4.50 2.59
N ALA A 279 -9.00 -4.34 3.35
CA ALA A 279 -9.17 -4.96 4.66
C ALA A 279 -9.11 -6.49 4.57
N ALA A 280 -9.74 -7.10 3.57
CA ALA A 280 -9.76 -8.54 3.36
C ALA A 280 -8.41 -9.13 2.91
N ARG A 281 -7.45 -8.29 2.51
CA ARG A 281 -6.13 -8.70 1.98
C ARG A 281 -4.96 -8.32 2.90
N GLN A 282 -5.26 -8.03 4.17
CA GLN A 282 -4.25 -7.84 5.21
C GLN A 282 -4.65 -8.59 6.49
N TRP A 283 -3.67 -9.13 7.20
CA TRP A 283 -3.88 -9.98 8.37
C TRP A 283 -2.97 -9.58 9.52
N SER A 284 -3.49 -9.70 10.74
CA SER A 284 -2.71 -9.49 11.95
C SER A 284 -1.74 -10.65 12.18
N ARG A 285 -0.79 -10.46 13.09
CA ARG A 285 0.11 -11.53 13.53
C ARG A 285 -0.66 -12.73 14.10
N ASP A 286 -1.72 -12.50 14.87
CA ASP A 286 -2.51 -13.57 15.47
C ASP A 286 -3.25 -14.40 14.41
N GLU A 287 -3.80 -13.74 13.39
CA GLU A 287 -4.46 -14.42 12.28
C GLU A 287 -3.48 -15.23 11.43
N LEU A 288 -2.30 -14.68 11.16
CA LEU A 288 -1.24 -15.39 10.45
C LEU A 288 -0.79 -16.62 11.24
N ALA A 289 -0.61 -16.51 12.56
CA ALA A 289 -0.30 -17.64 13.43
C ALA A 289 -1.44 -18.66 13.51
N ALA A 290 -2.70 -18.21 13.36
CA ALA A 290 -3.87 -19.08 13.26
C ALA A 290 -3.97 -19.84 11.92
N ALA A 291 -3.09 -19.54 10.97
CA ALA A 291 -2.85 -20.25 9.71
C ALA A 291 -3.92 -20.16 8.62
N TRP A 292 -5.19 -19.86 8.94
CA TRP A 292 -6.25 -19.77 7.94
C TRP A 292 -5.96 -18.79 6.78
N PRO A 293 -5.29 -17.63 6.97
CA PRO A 293 -4.96 -16.76 5.85
C PRO A 293 -3.92 -17.39 4.92
N LEU A 294 -2.94 -18.08 5.52
CA LEU A 294 -1.84 -18.71 4.81
C LEU A 294 -2.34 -19.87 3.96
N GLU A 295 -3.30 -20.64 4.47
CA GLU A 295 -3.95 -21.69 3.69
C GLU A 295 -4.62 -21.11 2.44
N ALA A 296 -5.37 -20.01 2.58
CA ALA A 296 -6.00 -19.34 1.44
C ALA A 296 -4.98 -18.77 0.44
N VAL A 297 -3.88 -18.21 0.93
CA VAL A 297 -2.78 -17.68 0.11
C VAL A 297 -2.11 -18.81 -0.69
N LEU A 298 -1.77 -19.92 -0.03
CA LEU A 298 -1.12 -21.07 -0.67
C LEU A 298 -2.00 -21.69 -1.78
N LYS A 299 -3.33 -21.79 -1.55
CA LYS A 299 -4.28 -22.33 -2.53
C LYS A 299 -4.44 -21.46 -3.78
N ARG A 300 -4.09 -20.18 -3.71
CA ARG A 300 -4.23 -19.22 -4.83
C ARG A 300 -2.98 -19.10 -5.68
N ALA A 301 -1.85 -19.66 -5.24
CA ALA A 301 -0.64 -19.61 -6.04
C ALA A 301 -0.81 -20.50 -7.28
N PRO A 302 -0.37 -20.03 -8.47
CA PRO A 302 -0.25 -20.90 -9.62
C PRO A 302 0.73 -22.06 -9.29
N PRO A 303 0.52 -23.24 -9.90
CA PRO A 303 1.40 -24.39 -9.73
C PRO A 303 2.83 -24.13 -10.20
#